data_AF-A0A933SEZ9-F1
#
_entry.id   AF-A0A933SEZ9-F1
#
_cell.length_a   1.000
_cell.length_b   1.000
_cell.length_c   1.000
_cell.angle_alpha   90.00
_cell.angle_beta   90.00
_cell.angle_gamma   90.00
#
_symmetry.space_group_name_H-M   'P 1'
#
loop_
_entity.id
_entity.type
_entity.pdbx_description
1 polymer ?
#
loop_
_entity_poly.entity_id
_entity_poly.type
_entity_poly.pdbx_seq_one_letter_code
_entity_poly.pdbx_strand_id
1 'polypeptide(L)' 'MTITLTDSQRELLAELLLKAHRERTHELHRTDSLSYKKLLRDNIAVIDELCEQISIPEEVR' A
#
# COMPACT_ATOMS: atom_id res chain seq x y z
N MET A 1 -10.74 -14.95 -5.76
CA MET A 1 -9.88 -15.84 -4.95
C MET A 1 -9.55 -15.07 -3.69
N THR A 2 -9.98 -15.58 -2.53
CA THR A 2 -9.79 -14.91 -1.24
C THR A 2 -8.55 -15.52 -0.59
N ILE A 3 -7.60 -14.69 -0.18
CA ILE A 3 -6.39 -15.13 0.52
C ILE A 3 -6.60 -14.80 1.99
N THR A 4 -6.59 -15.82 2.85
CA THR A 4 -6.58 -15.65 4.30
C THR A 4 -5.14 -15.54 4.76
N LEU A 5 -4.80 -14.46 5.46
CA LEU A 5 -3.45 -14.22 5.98
C LEU A 5 -3.39 -14.60 7.47
N THR A 6 -2.32 -15.25 7.88
CA THR A 6 -1.97 -15.38 9.30
C THR A 6 -1.50 -14.02 9.86
N ASP A 7 -1.47 -13.88 11.18
CA ASP A 7 -1.01 -12.63 11.82
C ASP A 7 0.40 -12.23 11.37
N SER A 8 1.35 -13.17 11.31
CA SER A 8 2.71 -12.90 10.83
C SER A 8 2.77 -12.52 9.35
N GLN A 9 1.86 -13.06 8.53
CA GLN A 9 1.75 -12.67 7.12
C GLN A 9 1.15 -11.26 7.00
N ARG A 10 0.19 -10.92 7.86
CA ARG A 10 -0.43 -9.60 7.94
C ARG A 10 0.57 -8.53 8.37
N GLU A 11 1.39 -8.81 9.38
CA GLU A 11 2.49 -7.97 9.84
C GLU A 11 3.52 -7.74 8.73
N LEU A 12 4.01 -8.82 8.10
CA LEU A 12 4.97 -8.71 7.00
C LEU A 12 4.39 -7.92 5.82
N LEU A 13 3.13 -8.14 5.47
CA LEU A 13 2.47 -7.41 4.39
C LEU A 13 2.34 -5.91 4.72
N ALA A 14 2.00 -5.56 5.96
CA ALA A 14 1.95 -4.18 6.41
C ALA A 14 3.32 -3.49 6.28
N GLU A 15 4.41 -4.16 6.68
CA GLU A 15 5.77 -3.62 6.51
C GLU A 15 6.13 -3.40 5.04
N LEU A 16 5.80 -4.36 4.17
CA LEU A 16 6.05 -4.26 2.73
C LEU A 16 5.28 -3.11 2.09
N LEU A 17 4.02 -2.91 2.47
CA LEU A 17 3.19 -1.81 1.97
C LEU A 17 3.69 -0.46 2.45
N LEU A 18 4.06 -0.32 3.73
CA LEU A 18 4.65 0.90 4.26
C LEU A 18 5.96 1.27 3.55
N LYS A 19 6.81 0.26 3.27
CA LYS A 19 8.03 0.47 2.50
C LYS A 19 7.72 0.93 1.08
N ALA A 20 6.81 0.24 0.39
CA ALA A 20 6.40 0.61 -0.96
C ALA A 20 5.84 2.03 -1.01
N HIS A 21 4.95 2.39 -0.07
CA HIS A 21 4.37 3.74 0.04
C HIS A 21 5.46 4.82 0.11
N ARG A 22 6.45 4.64 1.01
CA ARG A 22 7.57 5.58 1.17
C ARG A 22 8.40 5.72 -0.11
N GLU A 23 8.71 4.60 -0.76
CA GLU A 23 9.47 4.59 -2.02
C GLU A 23 8.75 5.36 -3.13
N ARG A 24 7.45 5.10 -3.34
CA ARG A 24 6.67 5.77 -4.40
C ARG A 24 6.48 7.25 -4.09
N THR A 25 6.29 7.60 -2.82
CA THR A 25 6.23 9.01 -2.38
C THR A 25 7.55 9.73 -2.64
N HIS A 26 8.69 9.10 -2.34
CA HIS A 26 9.99 9.69 -2.67
C HIS A 26 10.17 9.88 -4.18
N GLU A 27 9.75 8.90 -4.98
CA GLU A 27 9.85 8.96 -6.43
C GLU A 27 8.93 10.04 -7.04
N LEU A 28 7.72 10.20 -6.50
CA LEU A 28 6.75 11.22 -6.93
C LEU A 28 7.32 12.63 -6.83
N HIS A 29 8.10 12.89 -5.77
CA HIS A 29 8.76 14.18 -5.55
C HIS A 29 9.99 14.41 -6.43
N ARG A 30 10.55 13.36 -7.05
CA ARG A 30 11.80 13.43 -7.83
C ARG A 30 11.60 13.36 -9.34
N THR A 31 10.45 12.89 -9.81
CA THR A 31 10.15 12.84 -11.23
C THR A 31 9.53 14.14 -11.74
N ASP A 32 9.77 14.48 -13.00
CA ASP A 32 9.12 15.60 -13.69
C ASP A 32 8.06 15.15 -14.72
N SER A 33 7.97 13.86 -14.99
CA SER A 33 7.01 13.32 -15.96
C SER A 33 5.59 13.36 -15.39
N LEU A 34 4.68 14.12 -16.02
CA LEU A 34 3.29 14.25 -15.59
C LEU A 34 2.53 12.92 -15.63
N SER A 35 2.73 12.13 -16.68
CA SER A 35 2.11 10.80 -16.81
C SER A 35 2.62 9.85 -15.73
N TYR A 36 3.90 9.95 -15.38
CA TYR A 36 4.48 9.14 -14.32
C TYR A 36 4.02 9.57 -12.92
N LYS A 37 3.89 10.88 -12.67
CA LYS A 37 3.28 11.40 -11.43
C LYS A 37 1.86 10.88 -11.23
N LYS A 38 1.07 10.78 -12.31
CA LYS A 38 -0.27 10.19 -12.26
C LYS A 38 -0.20 8.72 -11.82
N LEU A 39 0.62 7.92 -12.49
CA LEU A 39 0.82 6.51 -12.13
C LEU A 39 1.26 6.33 -10.67
N LEU A 40 2.20 7.16 -10.19
CA LEU A 40 2.68 7.09 -8.81
C LEU A 40 1.59 7.43 -7.79
N ARG A 41 0.73 8.42 -8.08
CA ARG A 41 -0.42 8.75 -7.21
C ARG A 41 -1.45 7.63 -7.19
N ASP A 42 -1.75 7.05 -8.35
CA ASP A 42 -2.68 5.92 -8.45
C ASP A 42 -2.15 4.72 -7.64
N ASN A 43 -0.84 4.43 -7.73
CA ASN A 43 -0.20 3.38 -6.93
C ASN A 43 -0.21 3.68 -5.43
N ILE A 44 0.02 4.94 -5.02
CA ILE A 44 -0.03 5.34 -3.61
C ILE A 44 -1.44 5.13 -3.05
N ALA A 45 -2.48 5.56 -3.77
CA ALA A 45 -3.87 5.38 -3.35
C ALA A 45 -4.23 3.89 -3.15
N VAL A 46 -3.80 3.01 -4.07
CA VAL A 46 -4.00 1.56 -3.91
C VAL A 46 -3.27 1.02 -2.67
N ILE A 47 -2.07 1.51 -2.39
CA ILE A 47 -1.32 1.09 -1.19
C ILE A 47 -2.03 1.56 0.09
N ASP A 48 -2.58 2.77 0.11
CA ASP A 48 -3.35 3.29 1.25
C ASP A 48 -4.59 2.43 1.50
N GLU A 49 -5.35 2.10 0.45
CA GLU A 49 -6.53 1.21 0.54
C GLU A 49 -6.14 -0.18 1.08
N LEU A 50 -5.02 -0.75 0.61
CA LEU A 50 -4.54 -2.04 1.11
C LEU A 50 -4.13 -1.95 2.59
N CYS A 51 -3.46 -0.88 3.00
CA CYS A 51 -3.09 -0.67 4.40
C CYS A 51 -4.33 -0.60 5.30
N GLU A 52 -5.41 0.06 4.86
CA GLU A 52 -6.67 0.11 5.60
C GLU A 52 -7.30 -1.28 5.74
N GLN A 53 -7.38 -2.05 4.64
CA GLN A 53 -7.94 -3.40 4.65
C GLN A 53 -7.17 -4.37 5.57
N ILE A 54 -5.87 -4.17 5.70
CA ILE A 54 -4.98 -5.00 6.52
C ILE A 54 -5.02 -4.54 7.99
N SER A 55 -5.28 -3.26 8.24
CA SER A 55 -5.34 -2.68 9.59
C SER A 55 -6.70 -2.91 10.28
N ILE A 56 -7.77 -3.18 9.52
CA ILE A 56 -9.04 -3.63 10.08
C ILE A 56 -8.83 -5.08 10.58
N PRO A 57 -8.85 -5.32 11.91
CA PRO A 57 -8.95 -6.68 12.42
C PRO A 57 -10.28 -7.24 11.93
N GLU A 58 -10.26 -8.46 11.45
CA GLU A 58 -11.43 -9.20 10.99
C GLU A 58 -12.30 -9.59 12.22
N GLU A 59 -12.85 -8.59 12.92
CA GLU A 59 -13.86 -8.72 13.97
C GLU A 59 -14.85 -7.56 13.85
N VAL A 60 -15.69 -7.60 12.81
CA VAL A 60 -17.00 -6.96 12.87
C VAL A 60 -18.07 -7.96 12.43
N ARG A 61 -18.55 -8.69 13.45
CA ARG A 61 -19.82 -9.43 13.59
C ARG A 61 -19.94 -10.83 13.03
#